data_AF-A0A952SBH0-F1
#
_entry.id   AF-A0A952SBH0-F1
#
_cell.length_a   1.000
_cell.length_b   1.000
_cell.length_c   1.000
_cell.angle_alpha   90.00
_cell.angle_beta   90.00
_cell.angle_gamma   90.00
#
_symmetry.space_group_name_H-M   'P 1'
#
loop_
_entity.id
_entity.type
_entity.pdbx_description
1 polymer ?
#
loop_
_entity_poly.entity_id
_entity_poly.type
_entity_poly.pdbx_seq_one_letter_code
_entity_poly.pdbx_strand_id
1 'polypeptide(L)'
;MSVTKLVENNGGIESTAEYAPLVTIYADASCIRNGSIDSSAGCGVVMLDHNRLEVKLVSKYLGQITNQQAEILACTYALEQLRRYCRIEIVSDSRYVIDTMMGRNHMRANRSFWSRLVKACYGHHVSWRWVKGHSGVQFQEVADRLARATARIRCDVSEADMEQLGRLLYHGSDRLDIREFELKLEMILSQYKSSHRSFVPAANFDGIGTLPSAFSA
;
A
#
# COMPACT_ATOMS: atom_id res chain seq x y z
N MET A 1 -37.61 5.36 -50.70
CA MET A 1 -37.15 6.75 -50.50
C MET A 1 -37.20 7.00 -49.00
N SER A 2 -36.15 7.34 -48.26
CA SER A 2 -35.06 8.26 -48.55
C SER A 2 -33.72 7.72 -48.04
N VAL A 3 -32.67 8.03 -48.80
CA VAL A 3 -31.26 7.80 -48.48
C VAL A 3 -30.78 8.99 -47.65
N THR A 4 -30.08 8.74 -46.54
CA THR A 4 -29.12 9.72 -46.02
C THR A 4 -27.83 9.02 -45.61
N LYS A 5 -26.76 9.55 -46.18
CA LYS A 5 -25.41 9.00 -46.27
C LYS A 5 -24.65 8.98 -44.94
N LEU A 6 -23.70 8.06 -44.92
CA LEU A 6 -22.43 8.05 -44.20
C LEU A 6 -21.89 9.44 -43.82
N VAL A 7 -21.59 9.61 -42.55
CA VAL A 7 -20.47 10.45 -42.10
C VAL A 7 -19.46 9.50 -41.46
N GLU A 8 -18.45 9.13 -42.24
CA GLU A 8 -17.19 8.62 -41.70
C GLU A 8 -16.52 9.77 -40.99
N ASN A 9 -16.31 9.65 -39.68
CA ASN A 9 -15.37 10.50 -38.97
C ASN A 9 -14.15 9.65 -38.62
N ASN A 10 -13.20 9.64 -39.56
CA ASN A 10 -11.82 9.23 -39.30
C ASN A 10 -11.18 10.26 -38.36
N GLY A 11 -11.23 9.95 -37.07
CA GLY A 11 -10.49 10.63 -36.02
C GLY A 11 -10.36 9.64 -34.88
N GLY A 12 -9.28 8.85 -34.89
CA GLY A 12 -8.98 7.87 -33.86
C GLY A 12 -8.80 8.54 -32.51
N ILE A 13 -9.90 8.68 -31.78
CA ILE A 13 -9.90 8.70 -30.33
C ILE A 13 -10.20 7.25 -29.96
N GLU A 14 -9.15 6.43 -29.82
CA GLU A 14 -9.28 5.21 -29.03
C GLU A 14 -9.92 5.63 -27.72
N SER A 15 -11.11 5.12 -27.44
CA SER A 15 -11.86 5.53 -26.28
C SER A 15 -11.00 5.28 -25.05
N THR A 16 -10.73 6.34 -24.29
CA THR A 16 -10.44 6.31 -22.86
C THR A 16 -11.65 5.80 -22.06
N ALA A 17 -12.30 4.74 -22.56
CA ALA A 17 -13.26 3.96 -21.82
C ALA A 17 -12.49 3.25 -20.70
N GLU A 18 -12.52 3.87 -19.52
CA GLU A 18 -12.19 3.31 -18.21
C GLU A 18 -10.87 2.51 -18.11
N TYR A 19 -9.73 3.15 -18.40
CA TYR A 19 -8.46 2.62 -17.89
C TYR A 19 -8.45 2.66 -16.36
N ALA A 20 -8.33 1.49 -15.74
CA ALA A 20 -8.24 1.31 -14.30
C ALA A 20 -7.00 0.46 -13.97
N PRO A 21 -5.97 1.02 -13.33
CA PRO A 21 -4.79 0.27 -12.94
C PRO A 21 -5.18 -0.96 -12.11
N LEU A 22 -4.53 -2.09 -12.40
CA LEU A 22 -4.58 -3.30 -11.61
C LEU A 22 -3.49 -3.19 -10.53
N VAL A 23 -3.92 -3.10 -9.28
CA VAL A 23 -3.03 -2.91 -8.13
C VAL A 23 -3.16 -4.07 -7.16
N THR A 24 -2.03 -4.65 -6.74
CA THR A 24 -2.00 -5.52 -5.56
C THR A 24 -1.39 -4.75 -4.40
N ILE A 25 -2.08 -4.77 -3.26
CA ILE A 25 -1.65 -4.10 -2.02
C ILE A 25 -1.42 -5.18 -0.97
N TYR A 26 -0.21 -5.25 -0.43
CA TYR A 26 0.10 -6.01 0.78
C TYR A 26 0.14 -5.04 1.95
N ALA A 27 -0.72 -5.24 2.95
CA ALA A 27 -0.82 -4.35 4.08
C ALA A 27 -0.72 -5.13 5.40
N ASP A 28 0.12 -4.62 6.29
CA ASP A 28 0.32 -5.18 7.61
C ASP A 28 0.54 -4.09 8.67
N ALA A 29 0.28 -4.45 9.92
CA ALA A 29 0.45 -3.59 11.08
C ALA A 29 1.01 -4.37 12.27
N SER A 30 1.84 -3.69 13.05
CA SER A 30 2.40 -4.24 14.27
C SER A 30 2.19 -3.25 15.41
N CYS A 31 1.67 -3.72 16.54
CA CYS A 31 1.60 -2.97 17.79
C CYS A 31 2.50 -3.61 18.87
N ILE A 32 3.56 -2.90 19.23
CA ILE A 32 4.44 -3.25 20.35
C ILE A 32 3.70 -2.94 21.66
N ARG A 33 3.67 -3.89 22.60
CA ARG A 33 2.97 -3.78 23.90
C ARG A 33 1.48 -3.40 23.74
N ASN A 34 0.78 -4.13 22.88
CA ASN A 34 -0.65 -3.94 22.63
C ASN A 34 -1.48 -3.87 23.93
N GLY A 35 -2.33 -2.84 24.06
CA GLY A 35 -3.16 -2.60 25.24
C GLY A 35 -2.48 -1.87 26.41
N SER A 36 -1.19 -1.55 26.30
CA SER A 36 -0.45 -0.75 27.28
C SER A 36 -0.45 0.74 26.94
N ILE A 37 -0.26 1.59 27.97
CA ILE A 37 -0.02 3.03 27.80
C ILE A 37 1.23 3.31 26.95
N ASP A 38 2.23 2.42 27.01
CA ASP A 38 3.47 2.54 26.22
C ASP A 38 3.39 1.78 24.89
N SER A 39 2.17 1.51 24.41
CA SER A 39 1.96 0.87 23.12
C SER A 39 2.54 1.70 21.98
N SER A 40 2.92 1.05 20.90
CA SER A 40 3.49 1.73 19.76
C SER A 40 3.16 0.95 18.51
N ALA A 41 2.35 1.54 17.65
CA ALA A 41 1.88 0.91 16.43
C ALA A 41 2.53 1.53 15.20
N GLY A 42 2.82 0.69 14.21
CA GLY A 42 3.26 1.10 12.89
C GLY A 42 2.62 0.19 11.84
N CYS A 43 2.48 0.70 10.63
CA CYS A 43 2.06 -0.10 9.48
C CYS A 43 3.10 -0.07 8.37
N GLY A 44 3.09 -1.13 7.57
CA GLY A 44 3.86 -1.29 6.35
C GLY A 44 2.96 -1.70 5.20
N VAL A 45 3.21 -1.14 4.03
CA VAL A 45 2.44 -1.37 2.82
C VAL A 45 3.39 -1.55 1.64
N VAL A 46 3.13 -2.56 0.83
CA VAL A 46 3.75 -2.74 -0.50
C VAL A 46 2.65 -2.69 -1.55
N MET A 47 2.77 -1.81 -2.52
CA MET A 47 1.81 -1.63 -3.60
C MET A 47 2.48 -1.95 -4.94
N LEU A 48 1.85 -2.78 -5.75
CA LEU A 48 2.31 -3.18 -7.08
C LEU A 48 1.32 -2.65 -8.11
N ASP A 49 1.72 -1.72 -8.96
CA ASP A 49 0.98 -1.33 -10.17
C ASP A 49 1.43 -2.24 -11.31
N HIS A 50 0.59 -3.22 -11.66
CA HIS A 50 0.92 -4.22 -12.68
C HIS A 50 0.94 -3.66 -14.10
N ASN A 51 0.32 -2.51 -14.32
CA ASN A 51 0.28 -1.88 -15.64
C ASN A 51 1.57 -1.13 -15.96
N ARG A 52 2.18 -0.47 -14.96
CA ARG A 52 3.49 0.19 -15.09
C ARG A 52 4.66 -0.64 -14.55
N LEU A 53 4.38 -1.82 -13.99
CA LEU A 53 5.31 -2.63 -13.22
C LEU A 53 5.90 -1.89 -11.99
N GLU A 54 5.26 -0.82 -11.54
CA GLU A 54 5.78 0.06 -10.49
C GLU A 54 5.56 -0.56 -9.10
N VAL A 55 6.54 -0.40 -8.21
CA VAL A 55 6.45 -0.80 -6.80
C VAL A 55 6.56 0.42 -5.89
N LYS A 56 5.55 0.64 -5.05
CA LYS A 56 5.56 1.69 -4.02
C LYS A 56 5.52 1.09 -2.63
N LEU A 57 6.43 1.54 -1.75
CA LEU A 57 6.46 1.17 -0.35
C LEU A 57 5.97 2.35 0.48
N VAL A 58 5.18 2.06 1.52
CA VAL A 58 4.73 3.06 2.49
C VAL A 58 4.87 2.49 3.88
N SER A 59 5.31 3.31 4.82
CA SER A 59 5.17 3.03 6.24
C SER A 59 4.64 4.25 6.98
N LYS A 60 3.95 4.02 8.09
CA LYS A 60 3.41 5.10 8.92
C LYS A 60 3.48 4.72 10.39
N TYR A 61 3.95 5.64 11.22
CA TYR A 61 3.81 5.54 12.66
C TYR A 61 2.39 5.92 13.06
N LEU A 62 1.74 5.04 13.82
CA LEU A 62 0.31 5.14 14.14
C LEU A 62 0.06 5.53 15.61
N GLY A 63 1.11 5.75 16.40
CA GLY A 63 0.99 6.17 17.79
C GLY A 63 0.57 5.03 18.73
N GLN A 64 -0.16 5.41 19.78
CA GLN A 64 -0.62 4.52 20.85
C GLN A 64 -2.02 3.99 20.53
N ILE A 65 -2.10 3.02 19.64
CA ILE A 65 -3.36 2.36 19.26
C ILE A 65 -3.23 0.83 19.37
N THR A 66 -4.36 0.14 19.39
CA THR A 66 -4.37 -1.34 19.45
C THR A 66 -3.95 -1.97 18.12
N ASN A 67 -3.56 -3.25 18.15
CA ASN A 67 -3.22 -3.99 16.93
C ASN A 67 -4.36 -4.00 15.90
N GLN A 68 -5.60 -4.25 16.35
CA GLN A 68 -6.77 -4.25 15.47
C GLN A 68 -7.02 -2.90 14.79
N GLN A 69 -6.84 -1.80 15.53
CA GLN A 69 -6.95 -0.45 14.96
C GLN A 69 -5.83 -0.19 13.95
N ALA A 70 -4.62 -0.65 14.24
CA ALA A 70 -3.46 -0.52 13.37
C ALA A 70 -3.65 -1.31 12.06
N GLU A 71 -4.17 -2.53 12.12
CA GLU A 71 -4.48 -3.36 10.94
C GLU A 71 -5.51 -2.69 10.01
N ILE A 72 -6.58 -2.09 10.57
CA ILE A 72 -7.57 -1.32 9.79
C ILE A 72 -6.88 -0.11 9.12
N LEU A 73 -6.04 0.61 9.87
CA LEU A 73 -5.34 1.78 9.34
C LEU A 73 -4.33 1.42 8.27
N ALA A 74 -3.64 0.27 8.33
CA ALA A 74 -2.71 -0.15 7.30
C ALA A 74 -3.39 -0.24 5.92
N CYS A 75 -4.55 -0.90 5.86
CA CYS A 75 -5.35 -0.97 4.64
C CYS A 75 -5.89 0.40 4.22
N THR A 76 -6.29 1.23 5.19
CA THR A 76 -6.81 2.58 4.94
C THR A 76 -5.74 3.47 4.30
N TYR A 77 -4.54 3.52 4.89
CA TYR A 77 -3.43 4.34 4.39
C TYR A 77 -2.97 3.89 3.01
N ALA A 78 -3.02 2.58 2.72
CA ALA A 78 -2.70 2.05 1.41
C ALA A 78 -3.68 2.56 0.33
N LEU A 79 -4.98 2.49 0.59
CA LEU A 79 -6.00 3.00 -0.32
C LEU A 79 -5.89 4.52 -0.51
N GLU A 80 -5.57 5.27 0.54
CA GLU A 80 -5.36 6.73 0.48
C GLU A 80 -4.11 7.14 -0.34
N GLN A 81 -3.24 6.21 -0.76
CA GLN A 81 -2.15 6.51 -1.69
C GLN A 81 -2.60 6.57 -3.15
N LEU A 82 -3.74 5.97 -3.48
CA LEU A 82 -4.23 5.91 -4.85
C LEU A 82 -4.78 7.28 -5.26
N ARG A 83 -4.47 7.69 -6.49
CA ARG A 83 -4.86 9.00 -7.04
C ARG A 83 -5.94 8.94 -8.09
N ARG A 84 -6.38 7.73 -8.45
CA ARG A 84 -7.39 7.46 -9.48
C ARG A 84 -8.13 6.15 -9.19
N TYR A 85 -9.25 5.93 -9.86
CA TYR A 85 -9.98 4.66 -9.81
C TYR A 85 -9.05 3.50 -10.17
N CYS A 86 -9.07 2.43 -9.37
CA CYS A 86 -8.21 1.25 -9.53
C CYS A 86 -9.02 -0.03 -9.27
N ARG A 87 -8.57 -1.14 -9.88
CA ARG A 87 -8.97 -2.51 -9.52
C ARG A 87 -7.92 -3.06 -8.58
N ILE A 88 -8.32 -3.41 -7.35
CA ILE A 88 -7.40 -3.62 -6.24
C ILE A 88 -7.62 -5.01 -5.64
N GLU A 89 -6.54 -5.76 -5.45
CA GLU A 89 -6.52 -6.87 -4.50
C GLU A 89 -5.75 -6.44 -3.23
N ILE A 90 -6.43 -6.35 -2.10
CA ILE A 90 -5.79 -6.17 -0.79
C ILE A 90 -5.49 -7.54 -0.19
N VAL A 91 -4.21 -7.74 0.14
CA VAL A 91 -3.64 -8.92 0.76
C VAL A 91 -3.20 -8.55 2.17
N SER A 92 -3.66 -9.30 3.16
CA SER A 92 -3.28 -9.11 4.55
C SER A 92 -3.41 -10.43 5.31
N ASP A 93 -2.63 -10.60 6.38
CA ASP A 93 -2.79 -11.71 7.31
C ASP A 93 -3.77 -11.44 8.46
N SER A 94 -4.27 -10.21 8.57
CA SER A 94 -5.36 -9.85 9.48
C SER A 94 -6.69 -10.47 9.01
N ARG A 95 -7.05 -11.62 9.60
CA ARG A 95 -8.43 -12.14 9.47
C ARG A 95 -9.46 -11.14 9.96
N TYR A 96 -9.13 -10.34 10.98
CA TYR A 96 -10.05 -9.35 11.52
C TYR A 96 -10.47 -8.33 10.46
N VAL A 97 -9.54 -7.80 9.68
CA VAL A 97 -9.85 -6.90 8.56
C VAL A 97 -10.53 -7.64 7.42
N ILE A 98 -9.92 -8.73 6.94
CA ILE A 98 -10.37 -9.44 5.74
C ILE A 98 -11.79 -9.99 5.93
N ASP A 99 -12.06 -10.71 7.01
CA ASP A 99 -13.38 -11.30 7.25
C ASP A 99 -14.45 -10.23 7.53
N THR A 100 -14.10 -9.08 8.13
CA THR A 100 -15.05 -7.98 8.34
C THR A 100 -15.41 -7.30 7.02
N MET A 101 -14.42 -7.03 6.16
CA MET A 101 -14.67 -6.37 4.87
C MET A 101 -15.38 -7.28 3.86
N MET A 102 -15.24 -8.60 4.00
CA MET A 102 -16.04 -9.59 3.24
C MET A 102 -17.43 -9.86 3.84
N GLY A 103 -17.82 -9.14 4.90
CA GLY A 103 -19.14 -9.28 5.52
C GLY A 103 -19.34 -10.57 6.34
N ARG A 104 -18.24 -11.28 6.68
CA ARG A 104 -18.27 -12.47 7.54
C ARG A 104 -18.27 -12.10 9.02
N ASN A 105 -17.73 -10.93 9.36
CA ASN A 105 -17.75 -10.34 10.71
C ASN A 105 -18.47 -8.99 10.72
N HIS A 106 -18.95 -8.58 11.90
CA HIS A 106 -19.64 -7.30 12.07
C HIS A 106 -18.73 -6.22 12.66
N MET A 107 -18.88 -4.97 12.18
CA MET A 107 -18.17 -3.78 12.66
C MET A 107 -18.73 -3.26 14.00
N ARG A 108 -18.66 -4.09 15.06
CA ARG A 108 -19.23 -3.73 16.39
C ARG A 108 -18.36 -2.69 17.12
N ALA A 109 -17.06 -2.95 17.19
CA ALA A 109 -16.04 -2.06 17.77
C ALA A 109 -15.29 -1.28 16.68
N ASN A 110 -14.48 -0.29 17.06
CA ASN A 110 -13.60 0.46 16.14
C ASN A 110 -14.32 1.19 14.98
N ARG A 111 -15.59 1.61 15.19
CA ARG A 111 -16.46 2.17 14.14
C ARG A 111 -15.85 3.36 13.39
N SER A 112 -15.10 4.24 14.07
CA SER A 112 -14.43 5.37 13.43
C SER A 112 -13.36 4.93 12.42
N PHE A 113 -12.57 3.90 12.77
CA PHE A 113 -11.55 3.31 11.89
C PHE A 113 -12.20 2.62 10.69
N TRP A 114 -13.25 1.83 10.92
CA TRP A 114 -14.00 1.17 9.84
C TRP A 114 -14.63 2.18 8.88
N SER A 115 -15.24 3.25 9.39
CA SER A 115 -15.83 4.31 8.57
C SER A 115 -14.80 4.94 7.64
N ARG A 116 -13.58 5.20 8.13
CA ARG A 116 -12.48 5.71 7.32
C ARG A 116 -12.04 4.71 6.24
N LEU A 117 -11.89 3.42 6.59
CA LEU A 117 -11.54 2.38 5.63
C LEU A 117 -12.58 2.25 4.51
N VAL A 118 -13.86 2.17 4.88
CA VAL A 118 -14.97 2.09 3.92
C VAL A 118 -14.98 3.29 2.99
N LYS A 119 -14.77 4.50 3.52
CA LYS A 119 -14.65 5.72 2.72
C LYS A 119 -13.47 5.66 1.74
N ALA A 120 -12.32 5.14 2.18
CA ALA A 120 -11.13 4.99 1.33
C ALA A 120 -11.33 3.95 0.21
N CYS A 121 -12.28 3.01 0.34
CA CYS A 121 -12.65 2.10 -0.73
C CYS A 121 -13.50 2.75 -1.84
N TYR A 122 -14.12 3.90 -1.57
CA TYR A 122 -15.01 4.54 -2.54
C TYR A 122 -14.24 4.97 -3.79
N GLY A 123 -14.81 4.66 -4.96
CA GLY A 123 -14.14 4.92 -6.23
C GLY A 123 -13.07 3.90 -6.60
N HIS A 124 -13.07 2.71 -5.99
CA HIS A 124 -12.24 1.57 -6.40
C HIS A 124 -13.07 0.28 -6.47
N HIS A 125 -12.60 -0.69 -7.24
CA HIS A 125 -13.10 -2.06 -7.19
C HIS A 125 -12.15 -2.91 -6.35
N VAL A 126 -12.52 -3.20 -5.10
CA VAL A 126 -11.65 -3.82 -4.09
C VAL A 126 -12.04 -5.27 -3.83
N SER A 127 -11.10 -6.19 -3.99
CA SER A 127 -11.17 -7.57 -3.50
C SER A 127 -10.20 -7.78 -2.34
N TRP A 128 -10.51 -8.76 -1.48
CA TRP A 128 -9.77 -9.03 -0.25
C TRP A 128 -9.26 -10.47 -0.26
N ARG A 129 -7.98 -10.66 0.05
CA ARG A 129 -7.34 -11.97 0.13
C ARG A 129 -6.63 -12.11 1.47
N TRP A 130 -7.07 -13.08 2.26
CA TRP A 130 -6.36 -13.47 3.46
C TRP A 130 -5.19 -14.38 3.11
N VAL A 131 -4.02 -14.10 3.69
CA VAL A 131 -2.86 -15.00 3.67
C VAL A 131 -2.46 -15.36 5.09
N LYS A 132 -1.84 -16.52 5.28
CA LYS A 132 -1.30 -16.86 6.61
C LYS A 132 -0.06 -15.99 6.87
N GLY A 133 0.02 -15.36 8.03
CA GLY A 133 1.24 -14.66 8.46
C GLY A 133 2.44 -15.60 8.48
N HIS A 134 3.62 -15.08 8.11
CA HIS A 134 4.88 -15.83 8.06
C HIS A 134 4.82 -17.11 7.19
N SER A 135 4.10 -17.07 6.07
CA SER A 135 3.92 -18.23 5.18
C SER A 135 4.82 -18.25 3.93
N GLY A 136 5.83 -17.37 3.84
CA GLY A 136 6.70 -17.28 2.66
C GLY A 136 6.18 -16.34 1.56
N VAL A 137 5.09 -15.59 1.80
CA VAL A 137 4.59 -14.58 0.86
C VAL A 137 5.48 -13.33 0.98
N GLN A 138 6.47 -13.22 0.09
CA GLN A 138 7.56 -12.25 0.16
C GLN A 138 7.09 -10.80 0.41
N PHE A 139 6.12 -10.30 -0.36
CA PHE A 139 5.62 -8.93 -0.18
C PHE A 139 4.85 -8.72 1.14
N GLN A 140 4.18 -9.76 1.66
CA GLN A 140 3.58 -9.71 2.99
C GLN A 140 4.68 -9.65 4.06
N GLU A 141 5.75 -10.42 3.92
CA GLU A 141 6.88 -10.37 4.85
C GLU A 141 7.61 -9.02 4.82
N VAL A 142 7.64 -8.35 3.67
CA VAL A 142 8.14 -6.97 3.56
C VAL A 142 7.22 -6.00 4.31
N ALA A 143 5.90 -6.07 4.08
CA ALA A 143 4.93 -5.23 4.78
C ALA A 143 5.01 -5.39 6.30
N ASP A 144 5.11 -6.63 6.78
CA ASP A 144 5.28 -7.00 8.18
C ASP A 144 6.58 -6.42 8.78
N ARG A 145 7.70 -6.52 8.05
CA ARG A 145 8.98 -5.92 8.46
C ARG A 145 8.91 -4.41 8.57
N LEU A 146 8.32 -3.75 7.58
CA LEU A 146 8.10 -2.30 7.61
C LEU A 146 7.23 -1.92 8.81
N ALA A 147 6.13 -2.64 9.06
CA ALA A 147 5.25 -2.38 10.19
C ALA A 147 5.96 -2.46 11.54
N ARG A 148 6.71 -3.55 11.78
CA ARG A 148 7.51 -3.73 13.02
C ARG A 148 8.61 -2.68 13.15
N ALA A 149 9.32 -2.39 12.07
CA ALA A 149 10.36 -1.39 12.04
C ALA A 149 9.82 -0.02 12.46
N THR A 150 8.73 0.42 11.83
CA THR A 150 8.11 1.72 12.07
C THR A 150 7.52 1.82 13.49
N ALA A 151 6.89 0.76 13.99
CA ALA A 151 6.45 0.67 15.38
C ALA A 151 7.62 0.80 16.38
N ARG A 152 8.79 0.24 16.04
CA ARG A 152 9.99 0.25 16.89
C ARG A 152 10.68 1.63 16.92
N ILE A 153 10.79 2.31 15.78
CA ILE A 153 11.45 3.64 15.70
C ILE A 153 10.54 4.79 16.10
N ARG A 154 9.21 4.58 16.12
CA ARG A 154 8.20 5.55 16.57
C ARG A 154 8.14 6.85 15.75
N CYS A 155 8.50 6.78 14.48
CA CYS A 155 8.44 7.90 13.56
C CYS A 155 8.19 7.39 12.14
N ASP A 156 7.78 8.31 11.27
CA ASP A 156 7.62 8.00 9.86
C ASP A 156 9.00 7.90 9.19
N VAL A 157 9.13 6.96 8.27
CA VAL A 157 10.28 6.88 7.36
C VAL A 157 9.97 7.71 6.12
N SER A 158 10.95 8.47 5.64
CA SER A 158 10.81 9.38 4.51
C SER A 158 10.41 8.65 3.21
N GLU A 159 9.72 9.36 2.31
CA GLU A 159 9.33 8.80 1.01
C GLU A 159 10.57 8.44 0.17
N ALA A 160 11.64 9.24 0.22
CA ALA A 160 12.89 8.96 -0.48
C ALA A 160 13.56 7.65 -0.01
N ASP A 161 13.55 7.38 1.30
CA ASP A 161 14.08 6.11 1.84
C ASP A 161 13.19 4.92 1.46
N MET A 162 11.87 5.11 1.42
CA MET A 162 10.92 4.09 0.96
C MET A 162 11.10 3.76 -0.52
N GLU A 163 11.34 4.78 -1.36
CA GLU A 163 11.68 4.59 -2.77
C GLU A 163 12.99 3.82 -2.93
N GLN A 164 14.02 4.14 -2.13
CA GLN A 164 15.28 3.40 -2.15
C GLN A 164 15.09 1.92 -1.81
N LEU A 165 14.23 1.60 -0.84
CA LEU A 165 13.85 0.23 -0.50
C LEU A 165 13.03 -0.43 -1.61
N GLY A 166 12.11 0.31 -2.24
CA GLY A 166 11.25 -0.20 -3.31
C GLY A 166 12.03 -0.64 -4.55
N ARG A 167 13.13 0.04 -4.88
CA ARG A 167 14.00 -0.36 -6.00
C ARG A 167 14.57 -1.77 -5.86
N LEU A 168 14.80 -2.24 -4.63
CA LEU A 168 15.25 -3.62 -4.38
C LEU A 168 14.19 -4.66 -4.78
N LEU A 169 12.92 -4.26 -4.85
CA LEU A 169 11.82 -5.16 -5.18
C LEU A 169 11.52 -5.23 -6.69
N TYR A 170 12.12 -4.35 -7.51
CA TYR A 170 11.84 -4.23 -8.95
C TYR A 170 12.82 -4.99 -9.85
N HIS A 171 13.99 -5.41 -9.35
CA HIS A 171 15.00 -6.09 -10.18
C HIS A 171 14.50 -7.47 -10.66
N GLY A 172 14.03 -7.52 -11.91
CA GLY A 172 13.27 -8.59 -12.55
C GLY A 172 13.99 -9.91 -12.86
N SER A 173 14.85 -10.39 -11.97
CA SER A 173 15.44 -11.72 -12.10
C SER A 173 15.97 -12.20 -10.75
N ASP A 174 15.43 -13.34 -10.32
CA ASP A 174 15.64 -14.05 -9.06
C ASP A 174 14.94 -13.46 -7.82
N ARG A 175 14.28 -14.37 -7.10
CA ARG A 175 13.51 -14.18 -5.86
C ARG A 175 13.97 -12.98 -5.04
N LEU A 176 13.00 -12.15 -4.62
CA LEU A 176 13.22 -11.10 -3.62
C LEU A 176 14.07 -11.65 -2.47
N ASP A 177 15.31 -11.17 -2.34
CA ASP A 177 16.18 -11.54 -1.24
C ASP A 177 15.76 -10.73 -0.03
N ILE A 178 14.94 -11.38 0.79
CA ILE A 178 14.40 -10.78 1.99
C ILE A 178 15.49 -10.34 2.97
N ARG A 179 16.67 -10.99 2.94
CA ARG A 179 17.81 -10.62 3.79
C ARG A 179 18.47 -9.34 3.31
N GLU A 180 18.63 -9.17 2.00
CA GLU A 180 19.14 -7.92 1.43
C GLU A 180 18.21 -6.75 1.80
N PHE A 181 16.90 -6.96 1.64
CA PHE A 181 15.89 -5.98 2.06
C PHE A 181 16.01 -5.62 3.55
N GLU A 182 16.14 -6.62 4.42
CA GLU A 182 16.34 -6.41 5.86
C GLU A 182 17.58 -5.59 6.19
N LEU A 183 18.73 -5.94 5.59
CA LEU A 183 19.98 -5.26 5.83
C LEU A 183 19.87 -3.79 5.42
N LYS A 184 19.26 -3.53 4.25
CA LYS A 184 19.03 -2.16 3.78
C LYS A 184 18.07 -1.39 4.68
N LEU A 185 16.99 -2.03 5.11
CA LEU A 185 16.02 -1.46 6.04
C LEU A 185 16.70 -1.08 7.35
N GLU A 186 17.45 -1.96 7.99
CA GLU A 186 18.16 -1.66 9.24
C GLU A 186 19.21 -0.55 9.06
N MET A 187 19.92 -0.52 7.94
CA MET A 187 20.85 0.55 7.61
C MET A 187 20.15 1.92 7.55
N ILE A 188 19.00 2.02 6.89
CA ILE A 188 18.19 3.26 6.83
C ILE A 188 17.71 3.63 8.24
N LEU A 189 17.11 2.68 8.97
CA LEU A 189 16.52 2.92 10.29
C LEU A 189 17.56 3.34 11.34
N SER A 190 18.83 2.98 11.18
CA SER A 190 19.92 3.42 12.07
C SER A 190 20.05 4.96 12.12
N GLN A 191 19.68 5.63 11.03
CA GLN A 191 19.72 7.08 10.90
C GLN A 191 18.60 7.74 11.72
N TYR A 192 17.42 7.10 11.76
CA TYR A 192 16.25 7.56 12.53
C TYR A 192 16.41 7.38 14.04
N LYS A 193 17.29 6.47 14.48
CA LYS A 193 17.64 6.29 15.90
C LYS A 193 18.57 7.38 16.43
N SER A 194 19.30 8.08 15.54
CA SER A 194 20.48 8.86 15.92
C SER A 194 20.29 10.38 15.95
N SER A 195 19.32 10.96 15.22
CA SER A 195 18.85 12.36 15.37
C SER A 195 17.72 12.68 14.38
N HIS A 196 16.83 13.61 14.77
CA HIS A 196 15.76 14.17 13.94
C HIS A 196 16.35 14.94 12.76
N ARG A 197 16.28 14.38 11.54
CA ARG A 197 16.60 15.12 10.32
C ARG A 197 15.33 15.53 9.59
N SER A 198 15.19 16.83 9.36
CA SER A 198 14.34 17.40 8.32
C SER A 198 15.08 17.29 6.99
N PHE A 199 14.46 16.75 5.95
CA PHE A 199 15.01 16.79 4.60
C PHE A 199 13.96 17.12 3.54
N VAL A 200 14.43 17.82 2.52
CA VAL A 200 13.70 18.41 1.39
C VAL A 200 13.58 17.40 0.25
N PRO A 201 12.44 17.28 -0.47
CA PRO A 201 12.28 16.31 -1.54
C PRO A 201 12.69 16.86 -2.92
N ALA A 202 13.26 15.99 -3.75
CA ALA A 202 13.28 16.01 -5.22
C ALA A 202 13.76 14.61 -5.70
N ALA A 203 13.26 13.97 -6.75
CA ALA A 203 12.24 14.28 -7.75
C ALA A 203 11.72 12.96 -8.35
N ASN A 204 10.56 13.07 -9.00
CA ASN A 204 9.79 12.05 -9.72
C ASN A 204 10.63 11.08 -10.58
N PHE A 205 10.15 9.83 -10.64
CA PHE A 205 10.58 8.87 -11.64
C PHE A 205 9.39 8.41 -12.49
N ASP A 206 9.45 8.71 -13.78
CA ASP A 206 8.57 8.15 -14.79
C ASP A 206 9.11 6.78 -15.21
N GLY A 207 8.56 5.71 -14.62
CA GLY A 207 8.75 4.35 -15.11
C GLY A 207 8.24 4.21 -16.54
N ILE A 208 8.90 3.40 -17.36
CA ILE A 208 8.58 3.24 -18.79
C ILE A 208 7.25 2.51 -18.94
N GLY A 209 6.16 3.29 -19.00
CA GLY A 209 4.81 2.84 -19.29
C GLY A 209 4.05 4.02 -19.88
N THR A 210 3.33 3.80 -20.98
CA THR A 210 2.57 4.84 -21.70
C THR A 210 1.24 5.18 -21.01
N LEU A 211 0.87 4.44 -19.96
CA LEU A 211 -0.39 4.59 -19.22
C LEU A 211 -0.19 5.34 -17.89
N PRO A 212 -1.21 6.07 -17.38
CA PRO A 212 -1.09 6.79 -16.11
C PRO A 212 -0.82 5.88 -14.90
N SER A 213 0.06 6.29 -13.98
CA SER A 213 0.34 5.54 -12.73
C SER A 213 -0.83 5.59 -11.75
N ALA A 214 -1.04 4.51 -11.00
CA ALA A 214 -1.95 4.48 -9.86
C ALA A 214 -1.61 5.52 -8.76
N PHE A 215 -0.35 5.95 -8.66
CA PHE A 215 0.18 6.75 -7.54
C PHE A 215 0.36 8.24 -7.83
N SER A 216 0.34 8.64 -9.10
CA SER A 216 0.48 10.04 -9.55
C SER A 216 -0.82 10.56 -10.13
N ALA A 217 -1.05 11.88 -10.06
CA ALA A 217 -2.23 12.54 -10.64
C ALA A 217 -2.15 12.61 -12.17
#